data_AF-A0A369L503-F1
#
_entry.id   AF-A0A369L503-F1
#
_cell.length_a   1.000
_cell.length_b   1.000
_cell.length_c   1.000
_cell.angle_alpha   90.00
_cell.angle_beta   90.00
_cell.angle_gamma   90.00
#
_symmetry.space_group_name_H-M   'P 1'
#
loop_
_entity.id
_entity.type
_entity.pdbx_description
1 polymer ?
#
loop_
_entity_poly.entity_id
_entity_poly.type
_entity_poly.pdbx_seq_one_letter_code
_entity_poly.pdbx_strand_id
1 'polypeptide(L)'
;MDTFENKQEHLKMETKIGINNQPSASELWDGIGGHFDSLGQIINEFLDNSISNFAANVQTSRNIIVGLRELADDRVKITVEDTGTGIKDLDAAFTLGNQTAGETPLNEHGFGLKHALASANPANDAWAIYTRTKEDFDNNVFKKISAPYDIEDFSGALCENEQWPGTYTGTGTIIEFTCTREMYKTLGRGIRGGASVFLTLADILCEDIGFVYSGVIANGIANITLHMIPKGNAAPLTRAVGAVTPDWSDWLGPGKGSESVDLGGGEVDIDYSFGRINSKPERAQFDNTTARKYYLRNMSSSGVEIRINGRALCYNLFKEIWGIEKHNSYNYLLVIVNLKSEDAGALPKTRTSKNGLREGDPRLEALYQWIRSNMSEPQKDVSLSDHETDLFEELKKNMIKFNPDPNKVVDTEMRVFKTTGNQKDRVRLDLYEKTSYGITVYEGKRESTTSKDVYQLRMYWDGLVFDGIKPDKGILVAESHPESVKELLQIVNAMKDANGNNYKLEASTWQDLGLDLSSR
;
A
#
# COMPACT_ATOMS: atom_id res chain seq x y z
N MET A 1 -74.98 -35.43 -18.16
CA MET A 1 -73.64 -35.69 -17.60
C MET A 1 -72.86 -34.41 -17.80
N ASP A 2 -72.83 -33.56 -16.78
CA ASP A 2 -71.91 -32.43 -16.66
C ASP A 2 -72.06 -31.89 -15.24
N THR A 3 -71.26 -32.44 -14.33
CA THR A 3 -71.08 -31.91 -12.99
C THR A 3 -69.77 -31.15 -12.97
N PHE A 4 -69.88 -29.84 -12.90
CA PHE A 4 -68.78 -28.89 -12.69
C PHE A 4 -67.99 -29.28 -11.44
N GLU A 5 -66.71 -29.61 -11.62
CA GLU A 5 -65.73 -29.70 -10.54
C GLU A 5 -65.47 -28.31 -9.96
N ASN A 6 -66.00 -28.08 -8.77
CA ASN A 6 -65.75 -26.89 -7.97
C ASN A 6 -64.38 -27.06 -7.29
N LYS A 7 -63.29 -26.60 -7.94
CA LYS A 7 -61.99 -26.47 -7.29
C LYS A 7 -62.01 -25.26 -6.37
N GLN A 8 -62.34 -25.50 -5.10
CA GLN A 8 -62.05 -24.58 -4.01
C GLN A 8 -60.53 -24.46 -3.86
N GLU A 9 -59.94 -23.42 -4.44
CA GLU A 9 -58.61 -22.95 -4.04
C GLU A 9 -58.72 -22.40 -2.62
N HIS A 10 -58.33 -23.21 -1.64
CA HIS A 10 -58.04 -22.74 -0.30
C HIS A 10 -56.82 -21.79 -0.37
N LEU A 11 -57.08 -20.49 -0.55
CA LEU A 11 -56.11 -19.46 -0.19
C LEU A 11 -55.82 -19.62 1.31
N LYS A 12 -54.65 -20.18 1.64
CA LYS A 12 -54.08 -20.08 2.98
C LYS A 12 -53.87 -18.59 3.25
N MET A 13 -54.76 -17.97 4.02
CA MET A 13 -54.50 -16.66 4.60
C MET A 13 -53.34 -16.82 5.57
N GLU A 14 -52.15 -16.47 5.13
CA GLU A 14 -50.99 -16.37 5.99
C GLU A 14 -51.16 -15.12 6.88
N THR A 15 -51.37 -15.34 8.17
CA THR A 15 -51.34 -14.28 9.16
C THR A 15 -49.92 -13.72 9.24
N LYS A 16 -49.71 -12.52 8.68
CA LYS A 16 -48.43 -11.83 8.79
C LYS A 16 -48.26 -11.31 10.21
N ILE A 17 -47.17 -11.70 10.85
CA ILE A 17 -46.73 -11.14 12.14
C ILE A 17 -45.85 -9.92 11.81
N GLY A 18 -46.16 -8.78 12.42
CA GLY A 18 -45.30 -7.59 12.35
C GLY A 18 -44.01 -7.84 13.12
N ILE A 19 -42.87 -7.72 12.45
CA ILE A 19 -41.55 -7.80 13.08
C ILE A 19 -41.09 -6.36 13.31
N ASN A 20 -40.84 -5.99 14.57
CA ASN A 20 -40.12 -4.76 14.87
C ASN A 20 -38.62 -5.05 14.77
N ASN A 21 -37.98 -4.49 13.76
CA ASN A 21 -36.58 -4.69 13.41
C ASN A 21 -35.75 -3.40 13.51
N GLN A 22 -36.25 -2.39 14.23
CA GLN A 22 -35.48 -1.18 14.48
C GLN A 22 -34.25 -1.53 15.35
N PRO A 23 -33.03 -1.22 14.89
CA PRO A 23 -31.82 -1.49 15.68
C PRO A 23 -31.79 -0.58 16.91
N SER A 24 -31.12 -1.00 17.99
CA SER A 24 -30.81 -0.06 19.06
C SER A 24 -29.72 0.92 18.62
N ALA A 25 -29.77 2.17 19.10
CA ALA A 25 -28.78 3.19 18.76
C ALA A 25 -27.35 2.78 19.16
N SER A 26 -27.20 2.15 20.33
CA SER A 26 -25.90 1.69 20.83
C SER A 26 -25.33 0.54 20.00
N GLU A 27 -26.14 -0.49 19.69
CA GLU A 27 -25.67 -1.60 18.84
C GLU A 27 -25.36 -1.13 17.42
N LEU A 28 -26.11 -0.14 16.93
CA LEU A 28 -25.85 0.46 15.64
C LEU A 28 -24.52 1.23 15.64
N TRP A 29 -24.26 2.06 16.66
CA TRP A 29 -23.00 2.80 16.79
C TRP A 29 -21.80 1.85 16.85
N ASP A 30 -21.89 0.80 17.67
CA ASP A 30 -20.86 -0.23 17.75
C ASP A 30 -20.68 -0.97 16.42
N GLY A 31 -21.78 -1.28 15.72
CA GLY A 31 -21.78 -2.01 14.45
C GLY A 31 -21.24 -1.21 13.26
N ILE A 32 -21.36 0.13 13.28
CA ILE A 32 -20.76 1.01 12.28
C ILE A 32 -19.35 1.47 12.67
N GLY A 33 -18.91 1.19 13.90
CA GLY A 33 -17.52 1.36 14.34
C GLY A 33 -16.60 0.26 13.82
N GLY A 34 -15.28 0.51 13.82
CA GLY A 34 -14.27 -0.50 13.51
C GLY A 34 -14.03 -0.80 12.03
N HIS A 35 -14.55 0.04 11.12
CA HIS A 35 -14.38 -0.12 9.67
C HIS A 35 -13.06 0.46 9.13
N PHE A 36 -12.26 1.08 10.00
CA PHE A 36 -10.97 1.68 9.66
C PHE A 36 -9.84 1.01 10.44
N ASP A 37 -8.75 0.72 9.73
CA ASP A 37 -7.56 0.07 10.28
C ASP A 37 -6.64 1.06 11.02
N SER A 38 -6.84 2.36 10.86
CA SER A 38 -6.00 3.38 11.50
C SER A 38 -6.69 4.72 11.62
N LEU A 39 -6.19 5.55 12.54
CA LEU A 39 -6.60 6.95 12.69
C LEU A 39 -6.38 7.76 11.41
N GLY A 40 -5.36 7.45 10.61
CA GLY A 40 -5.10 8.13 9.34
C GLY A 40 -6.26 7.97 8.36
N GLN A 41 -6.85 6.77 8.26
CA GLN A 41 -8.00 6.52 7.40
C GLN A 41 -9.26 7.23 7.91
N ILE A 42 -9.46 7.30 9.23
CA ILE A 42 -10.56 8.07 9.84
C ILE A 42 -10.44 9.55 9.45
N ILE A 43 -9.25 10.13 9.60
CA ILE A 43 -9.00 11.53 9.23
C ILE A 43 -9.21 11.73 7.73
N ASN A 44 -8.82 10.76 6.90
CA ASN A 44 -9.05 10.83 5.46
C ASN A 44 -10.54 10.98 5.12
N GLU A 45 -11.46 10.31 5.80
CA GLU A 45 -12.90 10.51 5.52
C GLU A 45 -13.37 11.95 5.76
N PHE A 46 -12.84 12.61 6.78
CA PHE A 46 -13.16 14.02 7.03
C PHE A 46 -12.55 14.93 5.96
N LEU A 47 -11.31 14.66 5.56
CA LEU A 47 -10.65 15.37 4.47
C LEU A 47 -11.36 15.17 3.12
N ASP A 48 -11.83 13.95 2.82
CA ASP A 48 -12.60 13.64 1.61
C ASP A 48 -13.88 14.50 1.55
N ASN A 49 -14.59 14.66 2.67
CA ASN A 49 -15.78 15.52 2.74
C ASN A 49 -15.45 16.99 2.45
N SER A 50 -14.39 17.53 3.06
CA SER A 50 -13.97 18.91 2.84
C SER A 50 -13.49 19.14 1.39
N ILE A 51 -12.71 18.21 0.82
CA ILE A 51 -12.22 18.28 -0.56
C ILE A 51 -13.37 18.18 -1.56
N SER A 52 -14.30 17.25 -1.34
CA SER A 52 -15.53 17.12 -2.12
C SER A 52 -16.31 18.43 -2.14
N ASN A 53 -16.46 19.08 -0.98
CA ASN A 53 -17.12 20.38 -0.89
C ASN A 53 -16.39 21.48 -1.69
N PHE A 54 -15.05 21.52 -1.65
CA PHE A 54 -14.26 22.49 -2.43
C PHE A 54 -14.30 22.25 -3.93
N ALA A 55 -14.43 21.00 -4.36
CA ALA A 55 -14.56 20.63 -5.77
C ALA A 55 -15.94 21.02 -6.31
N ALA A 56 -17.00 20.78 -5.53
CA ALA A 56 -18.38 21.08 -5.93
C ALA A 56 -18.75 22.58 -5.84
N ASN A 57 -18.04 23.36 -5.03
CA ASN A 57 -18.40 24.76 -4.75
C ASN A 57 -17.25 25.73 -5.07
N VAL A 58 -17.59 26.88 -5.66
CA VAL A 58 -16.64 27.98 -5.84
C VAL A 58 -16.39 28.63 -4.48
N GLN A 59 -15.14 28.57 -4.02
CA GLN A 59 -14.72 29.08 -2.72
C GLN A 59 -13.53 30.04 -2.84
N THR A 60 -13.53 31.09 -2.04
CA THR A 60 -12.40 32.05 -1.97
C THR A 60 -11.18 31.48 -1.27
N SER A 61 -11.39 30.53 -0.36
CA SER A 61 -10.34 29.81 0.36
C SER A 61 -10.65 28.31 0.39
N ARG A 62 -9.63 27.48 0.20
CA ARG A 62 -9.73 26.02 0.19
C ARG A 62 -8.76 25.42 1.19
N ASN A 63 -8.90 25.84 2.45
CA ASN A 63 -7.94 25.50 3.49
C ASN A 63 -8.55 24.51 4.47
N ILE A 64 -7.74 23.54 4.91
CA ILE A 64 -8.08 22.56 5.93
C ILE A 64 -6.98 22.57 6.99
N ILE A 65 -7.36 22.64 8.26
CA ILE A 65 -6.46 22.44 9.40
C ILE A 65 -6.82 21.12 10.08
N VAL A 66 -5.85 20.23 10.17
CA VAL A 66 -5.91 19.04 11.02
C VAL A 66 -5.16 19.35 12.31
N GLY A 67 -5.87 19.54 13.41
CA GLY A 67 -5.31 19.84 14.72
C GLY A 67 -5.13 18.58 15.57
N LEU A 68 -3.97 18.43 16.19
CA LEU A 68 -3.58 17.34 17.07
C LEU A 68 -3.13 17.91 18.42
N ARG A 69 -3.82 17.57 19.51
CA ARG A 69 -3.46 18.03 20.85
C ARG A 69 -3.31 16.86 21.81
N GLU A 70 -2.10 16.70 22.34
CA GLU A 70 -1.82 15.72 23.38
C GLU A 70 -2.37 16.24 24.72
N LEU A 71 -3.27 15.47 25.33
CA LEU A 71 -3.93 15.83 26.58
C LEU A 71 -3.14 15.33 27.81
N ALA A 72 -3.47 15.85 28.99
CA ALA A 72 -2.80 15.49 30.24
C ALA A 72 -3.02 14.03 30.66
N ASP A 73 -4.12 13.42 30.21
CA ASP A 73 -4.50 12.02 30.48
C ASP A 73 -4.03 11.05 29.37
N ASP A 74 -3.03 11.46 28.58
CA ASP A 74 -2.41 10.71 27.47
C ASP A 74 -3.35 10.43 26.27
N ARG A 75 -4.60 10.91 26.30
CA ARG A 75 -5.47 10.94 25.12
C ARG A 75 -5.04 12.02 24.14
N VAL A 76 -5.55 11.93 22.92
CA VAL A 76 -5.28 12.93 21.88
C VAL A 76 -6.61 13.50 21.39
N LYS A 77 -6.72 14.83 21.46
CA LYS A 77 -7.82 15.56 20.87
C LYS A 77 -7.48 15.88 19.42
N ILE A 78 -8.37 15.50 18.51
CA ILE A 78 -8.24 15.68 17.07
C ILE A 78 -9.30 16.67 16.60
N THR A 79 -8.91 17.57 15.70
CA THR A 79 -9.82 18.50 15.02
C THR A 79 -9.55 18.49 13.52
N VAL A 80 -10.58 18.58 12.70
CA VAL A 80 -10.48 18.83 11.26
C VAL A 80 -11.39 20.02 10.96
N GLU A 81 -10.80 21.16 10.63
CA GLU A 81 -11.50 22.40 10.32
C GLU A 81 -11.29 22.77 8.86
N ASP A 82 -12.38 23.00 8.12
CA ASP A 82 -12.33 23.47 6.73
C ASP A 82 -12.99 24.84 6.54
N THR A 83 -12.66 25.48 5.41
CA THR A 83 -13.28 26.73 4.95
C THR A 83 -14.38 26.49 3.91
N GLY A 84 -15.12 25.38 4.04
CA GLY A 84 -16.16 24.98 3.09
C GLY A 84 -17.45 25.79 3.21
N THR A 85 -18.51 25.32 2.58
CA THR A 85 -19.85 25.95 2.64
C THR A 85 -20.64 25.62 3.91
N GLY A 86 -20.13 24.75 4.78
CA GLY A 86 -20.89 24.18 5.89
C GLY A 86 -21.87 23.09 5.45
N ILE A 87 -22.50 22.40 6.41
CA ILE A 87 -23.49 21.34 6.16
C ILE A 87 -24.88 21.98 6.09
N LYS A 88 -25.50 21.91 4.91
CA LYS A 88 -26.83 22.49 4.67
C LYS A 88 -27.95 21.58 5.19
N ASP A 89 -27.88 20.30 4.88
CA ASP A 89 -28.87 19.29 5.24
C ASP A 89 -28.30 18.38 6.32
N LEU A 90 -28.61 18.69 7.58
CA LEU A 90 -28.16 17.90 8.73
C LEU A 90 -28.85 16.53 8.77
N ASP A 91 -30.11 16.45 8.36
CA ASP A 91 -30.87 15.20 8.39
C ASP A 91 -30.24 14.19 7.44
N ALA A 92 -29.96 14.59 6.20
CA ALA A 92 -29.25 13.75 5.25
C ALA A 92 -27.82 13.43 5.70
N ALA A 93 -27.12 14.38 6.32
CA ALA A 93 -25.76 14.17 6.79
C ALA A 93 -25.66 13.19 7.97
N PHE A 94 -26.67 13.07 8.83
CA PHE A 94 -26.66 12.17 9.98
C PHE A 94 -27.53 10.91 9.79
N THR A 95 -28.33 10.82 8.73
CA THR A 95 -29.04 9.59 8.37
C THR A 95 -28.08 8.57 7.74
N LEU A 96 -28.02 7.36 8.30
CA LEU A 96 -27.18 6.28 7.79
C LEU A 96 -27.59 5.82 6.39
N GLY A 97 -26.61 5.71 5.50
CA GLY A 97 -26.80 5.25 4.13
C GLY A 97 -27.50 6.25 3.20
N ASN A 98 -27.76 7.47 3.68
CA ASN A 98 -28.33 8.51 2.84
C ASN A 98 -27.25 9.09 1.90
N GLN A 99 -27.53 9.02 0.60
CA GLN A 99 -26.64 9.49 -0.47
C GLN A 99 -27.08 10.84 -1.06
N THR A 100 -28.20 11.43 -0.62
CA THR A 100 -28.74 12.66 -1.20
C THR A 100 -27.85 13.89 -1.01
N ALA A 101 -26.95 13.85 -0.02
CA ALA A 101 -25.99 14.91 0.26
C ALA A 101 -24.62 14.73 -0.46
N GLY A 102 -24.46 13.71 -1.30
CA GLY A 102 -23.23 13.48 -2.05
C GLY A 102 -23.06 14.47 -3.20
N GLU A 103 -21.98 15.27 -3.18
CA GLU A 103 -21.71 16.29 -4.21
C GLU A 103 -20.68 15.85 -5.26
N THR A 104 -19.83 14.85 -4.95
CA THR A 104 -18.76 14.37 -5.86
C THR A 104 -18.55 12.86 -5.73
N PRO A 105 -17.83 12.20 -6.67
CA PRO A 105 -17.46 10.79 -6.56
C PRO A 105 -16.65 10.42 -5.30
N LEU A 106 -16.09 11.39 -4.55
CA LEU A 106 -15.44 11.08 -3.28
C LEU A 106 -16.46 10.72 -2.17
N ASN A 107 -17.76 10.98 -2.35
CA ASN A 107 -18.81 10.77 -1.34
C ASN A 107 -19.85 9.70 -1.76
N GLU A 108 -19.40 8.56 -2.28
CA GLU A 108 -20.28 7.55 -2.93
C GLU A 108 -21.33 6.89 -2.02
N HIS A 109 -21.03 6.65 -0.74
CA HIS A 109 -21.76 5.64 0.04
C HIS A 109 -22.74 6.18 1.10
N GLY A 110 -22.62 7.46 1.52
CA GLY A 110 -23.47 8.02 2.58
C GLY A 110 -23.14 7.55 4.01
N PHE A 111 -22.05 6.78 4.17
CA PHE A 111 -21.66 6.15 5.43
C PHE A 111 -20.41 6.78 6.07
N GLY A 112 -19.50 7.36 5.28
CA GLY A 112 -18.13 7.73 5.68
C GLY A 112 -18.03 8.52 7.00
N LEU A 113 -18.73 9.66 7.11
CA LEU A 113 -18.68 10.51 8.32
C LEU A 113 -19.07 9.77 9.60
N LYS A 114 -20.12 8.94 9.56
CA LYS A 114 -20.66 8.25 10.75
C LYS A 114 -19.76 7.09 11.16
N HIS A 115 -19.30 6.29 10.20
CA HIS A 115 -18.32 5.23 10.45
C HIS A 115 -17.01 5.81 11.02
N ALA A 116 -16.58 6.97 10.51
CA ALA A 116 -15.37 7.62 10.97
C ALA A 116 -15.51 8.09 12.43
N LEU A 117 -16.62 8.75 12.78
CA LEU A 117 -16.90 9.15 14.16
C LEU A 117 -16.99 7.95 15.12
N ALA A 118 -17.75 6.91 14.75
CA ALA A 118 -17.90 5.71 15.57
C ALA A 118 -16.57 4.96 15.77
N SER A 119 -15.73 4.90 14.73
CA SER A 119 -14.39 4.31 14.84
C SER A 119 -13.44 5.17 15.67
N ALA A 120 -13.60 6.49 15.63
CA ALA A 120 -12.75 7.45 16.35
C ALA A 120 -13.05 7.53 17.84
N ASN A 121 -14.35 7.48 18.19
CA ASN A 121 -14.85 7.54 19.56
C ASN A 121 -15.94 6.45 19.77
N PRO A 122 -15.52 5.18 19.97
CA PRO A 122 -16.46 4.06 20.15
C PRO A 122 -17.39 4.23 21.35
N ALA A 123 -16.95 4.92 22.40
CA ALA A 123 -17.76 5.19 23.59
C ALA A 123 -18.93 6.16 23.35
N ASN A 124 -18.99 6.83 22.18
CA ASN A 124 -20.05 7.76 21.80
C ASN A 124 -20.27 8.89 22.83
N ASP A 125 -19.19 9.46 23.36
CA ASP A 125 -19.23 10.39 24.50
C ASP A 125 -18.36 11.65 24.29
N ALA A 126 -17.50 11.67 23.27
CA ALA A 126 -16.46 12.67 23.13
C ALA A 126 -16.18 13.05 21.67
N TRP A 127 -17.23 13.40 20.93
CA TRP A 127 -17.16 14.00 19.60
C TRP A 127 -18.16 15.16 19.43
N ALA A 128 -17.83 16.10 18.56
CA ALA A 128 -18.68 17.22 18.18
C ALA A 128 -18.41 17.66 16.74
N ILE A 129 -19.43 18.16 16.07
CA ILE A 129 -19.39 18.80 14.77
C ILE A 129 -19.97 20.20 14.91
N TYR A 130 -19.19 21.18 14.49
CA TYR A 130 -19.62 22.57 14.39
C TYR A 130 -19.72 22.90 12.92
N THR A 131 -20.81 23.51 12.50
CA THR A 131 -20.97 23.86 11.08
C THR A 131 -21.67 25.19 10.94
N ARG A 132 -21.24 25.95 9.93
CA ARG A 132 -21.72 27.29 9.67
C ARG A 132 -21.85 27.50 8.17
N THR A 133 -23.09 27.54 7.70
CA THR A 133 -23.41 27.92 6.33
C THR A 133 -23.30 29.44 6.14
N LYS A 134 -23.47 29.91 4.89
CA LYS A 134 -23.46 31.34 4.59
C LYS A 134 -24.56 32.10 5.36
N GLU A 135 -25.75 31.52 5.43
CA GLU A 135 -26.88 32.07 6.20
C GLU A 135 -26.57 32.10 7.70
N ASP A 136 -26.00 31.01 8.23
CA ASP A 136 -25.63 30.94 9.65
C ASP A 136 -24.56 32.02 9.99
N PHE A 137 -23.56 32.18 9.11
CA PHE A 137 -22.52 33.20 9.27
C PHE A 137 -23.07 34.63 9.25
N ASP A 138 -23.96 34.92 8.30
CA ASP A 138 -24.56 36.26 8.16
C ASP A 138 -25.47 36.61 9.36
N ASN A 139 -26.05 35.60 10.00
CA ASN A 139 -26.85 35.73 11.22
C ASN A 139 -26.02 35.64 12.52
N ASN A 140 -24.70 35.50 12.43
CA ASN A 140 -23.79 35.31 13.58
C ASN A 140 -24.19 34.14 14.50
N VAL A 141 -24.60 33.03 13.87
CA VAL A 141 -24.93 31.77 14.53
C VAL A 141 -24.10 30.62 13.94
N PHE A 142 -24.07 29.50 14.63
CA PHE A 142 -23.60 28.23 14.06
C PHE A 142 -24.36 27.06 14.68
N LYS A 143 -24.31 25.90 14.04
CA LYS A 143 -24.96 24.68 14.52
C LYS A 143 -23.91 23.76 15.15
N LYS A 144 -24.23 23.16 16.28
CA LYS A 144 -23.41 22.17 16.99
C LYS A 144 -24.17 20.86 17.11
N ILE A 145 -23.56 19.78 16.64
CA ILE A 145 -24.06 18.41 16.77
C ILE A 145 -23.01 17.66 17.59
N SER A 146 -23.40 16.91 18.62
CA SER A 146 -22.43 16.24 19.47
C SER A 146 -22.91 14.88 19.95
N ALA A 147 -21.98 14.12 20.50
CA ALA A 147 -22.25 12.88 21.20
C ALA A 147 -23.33 13.05 22.31
N PRO A 148 -24.12 12.02 22.59
CA PRO A 148 -24.16 10.74 21.87
C PRO A 148 -24.95 10.83 20.55
N TYR A 149 -24.51 10.09 19.53
CA TYR A 149 -25.34 9.80 18.35
C TYR A 149 -26.52 8.92 18.76
N ASP A 150 -27.71 9.24 18.25
CA ASP A 150 -28.92 8.46 18.44
C ASP A 150 -29.69 8.32 17.11
N ILE A 151 -30.62 7.37 17.04
CA ILE A 151 -31.55 7.19 15.92
C ILE A 151 -32.94 7.77 16.21
N GLU A 152 -33.26 7.98 17.48
CA GLU A 152 -34.51 8.60 17.93
C GLU A 152 -34.19 9.93 18.63
N ASP A 153 -34.99 10.96 18.33
CA ASP A 153 -34.87 12.30 18.94
C ASP A 153 -33.47 12.95 18.88
N PHE A 154 -32.62 12.50 17.95
CA PHE A 154 -31.29 13.05 17.74
C PHE A 154 -31.37 14.49 17.24
N SER A 155 -30.67 15.40 17.90
CA SER A 155 -30.79 16.84 17.66
C SER A 155 -29.46 17.57 17.73
N GLY A 156 -29.40 18.71 17.02
CA GLY A 156 -28.31 19.68 17.13
C GLY A 156 -28.75 20.92 17.90
N ALA A 157 -27.78 21.63 18.47
CA ALA A 157 -27.98 22.94 19.09
C ALA A 157 -27.69 24.06 18.10
N LEU A 158 -28.50 25.12 18.15
CA LEU A 158 -28.19 26.41 17.52
C LEU A 158 -27.44 27.27 18.53
N CYS A 159 -26.20 27.60 18.24
CA CYS A 159 -25.34 28.41 19.09
C CYS A 159 -25.44 29.87 18.66
N GLU A 160 -26.20 30.66 19.43
CA GLU A 160 -26.38 32.10 19.22
C GLU A 160 -25.45 32.89 20.14
N ASN A 161 -24.80 33.94 19.61
CA ASN A 161 -23.91 34.82 20.37
C ASN A 161 -22.68 34.12 21.00
N GLU A 162 -22.37 32.90 20.59
CA GLU A 162 -21.15 32.20 20.95
C GLU A 162 -20.03 32.49 19.94
N GLN A 163 -18.78 32.47 20.40
CA GLN A 163 -17.63 32.58 19.51
C GLN A 163 -17.44 31.26 18.76
N TRP A 164 -17.26 31.34 17.44
CA TRP A 164 -16.87 30.18 16.62
C TRP A 164 -15.62 29.51 17.21
N PRO A 165 -15.64 28.20 17.49
CA PRO A 165 -14.54 27.53 18.19
C PRO A 165 -13.30 27.29 17.33
N GLY A 166 -13.40 27.54 16.02
CA GLY A 166 -12.32 27.32 15.06
C GLY A 166 -11.39 28.52 14.86
N THR A 167 -10.38 28.30 14.03
CA THR A 167 -9.37 29.27 13.64
C THR A 167 -9.85 30.15 12.51
N TYR A 168 -10.64 29.61 11.58
CA TYR A 168 -11.07 30.32 10.39
C TYR A 168 -12.31 31.17 10.64
N THR A 169 -12.31 32.35 10.05
CA THR A 169 -13.48 33.23 9.96
C THR A 169 -14.29 32.89 8.73
N GLY A 170 -15.62 32.83 8.82
CA GLY A 170 -16.50 32.58 7.67
C GLY A 170 -17.20 31.22 7.71
N THR A 171 -17.64 30.73 6.55
CA THR A 171 -18.32 29.43 6.46
C THR A 171 -17.35 28.28 6.65
N GLY A 172 -17.87 27.11 7.04
CA GLY A 172 -17.06 25.90 7.17
C GLY A 172 -17.62 24.90 8.15
N THR A 173 -16.86 23.83 8.35
CA THR A 173 -17.16 22.77 9.31
C THR A 173 -15.93 22.45 10.15
N ILE A 174 -16.15 22.17 11.43
CA ILE A 174 -15.16 21.60 12.34
C ILE A 174 -15.69 20.26 12.81
N ILE A 175 -14.87 19.23 12.68
CA ILE A 175 -15.09 17.93 13.31
C ILE A 175 -14.08 17.79 14.44
N GLU A 176 -14.55 17.48 15.63
CA GLU A 176 -13.73 17.34 16.83
C GLU A 176 -14.03 16.01 17.52
N PHE A 177 -12.99 15.30 17.93
CA PHE A 177 -13.15 14.10 18.76
C PHE A 177 -11.90 13.85 19.62
N THR A 178 -12.06 13.06 20.68
CA THR A 178 -10.94 12.60 21.50
C THR A 178 -10.75 11.10 21.33
N CYS A 179 -9.54 10.68 20.95
CA CYS A 179 -9.19 9.27 20.81
C CYS A 179 -8.17 8.82 21.86
N THR A 180 -8.07 7.52 22.07
CA THR A 180 -7.07 6.92 22.96
C THR A 180 -5.66 7.06 22.39
N ARG A 181 -4.63 6.92 23.24
CA ARG A 181 -3.24 6.85 22.80
C ARG A 181 -3.00 5.70 21.83
N GLU A 182 -3.63 4.55 22.08
CA GLU A 182 -3.49 3.37 21.23
C GLU A 182 -4.07 3.59 19.83
N MET A 183 -5.22 4.27 19.72
CA MET A 183 -5.74 4.70 18.42
C MET A 183 -4.76 5.65 17.71
N TYR A 184 -4.18 6.61 18.43
CA TYR A 184 -3.19 7.52 17.84
C TYR A 184 -1.90 6.81 17.37
N LYS A 185 -1.42 5.81 18.11
CA LYS A 185 -0.26 4.99 17.72
C LYS A 185 -0.47 4.21 16.41
N THR A 186 -1.72 4.02 15.96
CA THR A 186 -1.99 3.35 14.68
C THR A 186 -1.41 4.10 13.48
N LEU A 187 -1.14 5.41 13.60
CA LEU A 187 -0.43 6.21 12.58
C LEU A 187 0.97 5.65 12.28
N GLY A 188 1.62 4.99 13.25
CA GLY A 188 2.93 4.39 13.10
C GLY A 188 2.94 2.98 12.50
N ARG A 189 1.77 2.42 12.14
CA ARG A 189 1.69 1.07 11.55
C ARG A 189 2.42 1.05 10.19
N GLY A 190 3.18 -0.03 9.96
CA GLY A 190 3.99 -0.19 8.75
C GLY A 190 5.36 0.50 8.81
N ILE A 191 5.67 1.25 9.88
CA ILE A 191 7.01 1.83 10.08
C ILE A 191 7.91 0.82 10.80
N ARG A 192 9.08 0.54 10.22
CA ARG A 192 10.09 -0.34 10.81
C ARG A 192 10.50 0.17 12.19
N GLY A 193 10.54 -0.72 13.18
CA GLY A 193 10.92 -0.39 14.57
C GLY A 193 9.81 0.23 15.43
N GLY A 194 8.67 0.59 14.82
CA GLY A 194 7.51 1.16 15.52
C GLY A 194 7.71 2.61 15.98
N ALA A 195 6.86 3.53 15.50
CA ALA A 195 6.83 4.90 16.00
C ALA A 195 5.83 5.03 17.16
N SER A 196 6.22 5.72 18.24
CA SER A 196 5.35 5.93 19.42
C SER A 196 5.37 7.36 19.96
N VAL A 197 6.34 8.17 19.54
CA VAL A 197 6.50 9.57 19.95
C VAL A 197 5.44 10.43 19.27
N PHE A 198 4.81 11.33 20.04
CA PHE A 198 3.65 12.12 19.58
C PHE A 198 3.92 12.89 18.29
N LEU A 199 5.01 13.65 18.26
CA LEU A 199 5.41 14.45 17.09
C LEU A 199 5.84 13.58 15.91
N THR A 200 6.52 12.45 16.16
CA THR A 200 6.90 11.54 15.08
C THR A 200 5.68 10.92 14.39
N LEU A 201 4.66 10.55 15.16
CA LEU A 201 3.38 10.07 14.62
C LEU A 201 2.64 11.16 13.85
N ALA A 202 2.70 12.42 14.30
CA ALA A 202 2.14 13.55 13.57
C ALA A 202 2.86 13.79 12.23
N ASP A 203 4.19 13.72 12.22
CA ASP A 203 4.99 13.82 10.98
C ASP A 203 4.68 12.69 10.00
N ILE A 204 4.39 11.48 10.49
CA ILE A 204 3.95 10.35 9.66
C ILE A 204 2.55 10.62 9.09
N LEU A 205 1.61 11.09 9.90
CA LEU A 205 0.29 11.49 9.41
C LEU A 205 0.38 12.59 8.34
N CYS A 206 1.28 13.56 8.51
CA CYS A 206 1.53 14.60 7.52
C CYS A 206 1.96 13.99 6.17
N GLU A 207 2.89 13.04 6.19
CA GLU A 207 3.30 12.30 4.99
C GLU A 207 2.18 11.43 4.41
N ASP A 208 1.41 10.73 5.25
CA ASP A 208 0.26 9.92 4.83
C ASP A 208 -0.79 10.76 4.08
N ILE A 209 -1.18 11.91 4.64
CA ILE A 209 -2.08 12.85 3.97
C ILE A 209 -1.45 13.36 2.67
N GLY A 210 -0.18 13.72 2.70
CA GLY A 210 0.54 14.22 1.53
C GLY A 210 0.67 13.20 0.40
N PHE A 211 0.72 11.90 0.71
CA PHE A 211 0.68 10.81 -0.25
C PHE A 211 -0.74 10.60 -0.80
N VAL A 212 -1.70 10.38 0.10
CA VAL A 212 -3.10 10.08 -0.25
C VAL A 212 -3.70 11.18 -1.11
N TYR A 213 -3.41 12.45 -0.80
CA TYR A 213 -3.96 13.62 -1.48
C TYR A 213 -2.93 14.34 -2.36
N SER A 214 -1.84 13.67 -2.74
CA SER A 214 -0.77 14.31 -3.53
C SER A 214 -1.28 14.98 -4.81
N GLY A 215 -2.22 14.35 -5.53
CA GLY A 215 -2.82 14.96 -6.73
C GLY A 215 -3.73 16.15 -6.42
N VAL A 216 -4.50 16.07 -5.34
CA VAL A 216 -5.38 17.15 -4.86
C VAL A 216 -4.55 18.38 -4.46
N ILE A 217 -3.46 18.18 -3.72
CA ILE A 217 -2.56 19.23 -3.27
C ILE A 217 -1.80 19.84 -4.45
N ALA A 218 -1.22 18.99 -5.32
CA ALA A 218 -0.45 19.45 -6.48
C ALA A 218 -1.29 20.30 -7.46
N ASN A 219 -2.58 19.99 -7.59
CA ASN A 219 -3.50 20.74 -8.44
C ASN A 219 -4.13 21.96 -7.75
N GLY A 220 -3.75 22.25 -6.49
CA GLY A 220 -4.30 23.39 -5.75
C GLY A 220 -5.80 23.26 -5.40
N ILE A 221 -6.32 22.02 -5.36
CA ILE A 221 -7.72 21.76 -4.99
C ILE A 221 -7.92 22.00 -3.49
N ALA A 222 -6.93 21.69 -2.66
CA ALA A 222 -6.96 21.96 -1.23
C ALA A 222 -5.57 22.25 -0.66
N ASN A 223 -5.50 23.17 0.30
CA ASN A 223 -4.32 23.40 1.14
C ASN A 223 -4.57 22.77 2.50
N ILE A 224 -3.73 21.81 2.89
CA ILE A 224 -3.88 21.10 4.16
C ILE A 224 -2.72 21.46 5.09
N THR A 225 -3.04 21.76 6.34
CA THR A 225 -2.07 22.12 7.38
C THR A 225 -2.27 21.25 8.61
N LEU A 226 -1.18 20.74 9.17
CA LEU A 226 -1.19 20.03 10.44
C LEU A 226 -0.77 20.99 11.57
N HIS A 227 -1.62 21.14 12.59
CA HIS A 227 -1.34 21.94 13.77
C HIS A 227 -1.19 21.04 14.99
N MET A 228 -0.05 21.08 15.68
CA MET A 228 0.28 20.14 16.76
C MET A 228 0.54 20.89 18.05
N ILE A 229 -0.08 20.42 19.14
CA ILE A 229 0.08 20.94 20.49
C ILE A 229 0.52 19.78 21.38
N PRO A 230 1.84 19.60 21.64
CA PRO A 230 2.34 18.57 22.54
C PRO A 230 1.94 18.87 23.99
N LYS A 231 2.00 17.84 24.85
CA LYS A 231 1.69 18.04 26.28
C LYS A 231 2.72 18.94 26.98
N GLY A 232 2.27 19.62 28.03
CA GLY A 232 3.09 20.52 28.83
C GLY A 232 3.25 21.91 28.21
N ASN A 233 4.39 22.56 28.49
CA ASN A 233 4.68 23.93 28.04
C ASN A 233 5.43 23.98 26.68
N ALA A 234 5.36 22.90 25.88
CA ALA A 234 5.97 22.89 24.56
C ALA A 234 5.24 23.86 23.62
N ALA A 235 6.01 24.57 22.79
CA ALA A 235 5.43 25.47 21.81
C ALA A 235 4.62 24.69 20.77
N PRO A 236 3.43 25.18 20.36
CA PRO A 236 2.70 24.61 19.23
C PRO A 236 3.55 24.62 17.95
N LEU A 237 3.37 23.59 17.12
CA LEU A 237 4.03 23.46 15.83
C LEU A 237 3.00 23.44 14.71
N THR A 238 3.40 23.91 13.53
CA THR A 238 2.58 23.86 12.33
C THR A 238 3.41 23.29 11.17
N ARG A 239 2.77 22.46 10.33
CA ARG A 239 3.35 21.88 9.12
C ARG A 239 2.38 22.03 7.95
N ALA A 240 2.85 22.59 6.85
CA ALA A 240 2.12 22.50 5.59
C ALA A 240 2.29 21.09 5.01
N VAL A 241 1.18 20.44 4.67
CA VAL A 241 1.21 19.13 4.02
C VAL A 241 1.58 19.35 2.55
N GLY A 242 2.74 18.81 2.14
CA GLY A 242 3.15 18.83 0.75
C GLY A 242 2.64 17.63 -0.03
N ALA A 243 2.51 17.78 -1.35
CA ALA A 243 2.26 16.66 -2.23
C ALA A 243 3.48 15.72 -2.21
N VAL A 244 3.30 14.49 -1.73
CA VAL A 244 4.36 13.48 -1.74
C VAL A 244 4.43 12.89 -3.15
N THR A 245 5.51 13.18 -3.86
CA THR A 245 5.75 12.69 -5.23
C THR A 245 6.92 11.69 -5.27
N PRO A 246 6.93 10.72 -6.17
CA PRO A 246 8.10 9.85 -6.38
C PRO A 246 9.29 10.64 -6.94
N ASP A 247 10.50 10.11 -6.73
CA ASP A 247 11.70 10.52 -7.44
C ASP A 247 11.98 9.51 -8.56
N TRP A 248 11.89 9.95 -9.81
CA TRP A 248 11.98 9.08 -10.98
C TRP A 248 13.43 8.96 -11.45
N SER A 249 13.88 7.73 -11.70
CA SER A 249 15.16 7.45 -12.36
C SER A 249 15.00 7.55 -13.88
N ASP A 250 14.19 6.67 -14.45
CA ASP A 250 13.96 6.51 -15.88
C ASP A 250 12.55 5.98 -16.14
N TRP A 251 12.10 6.11 -17.39
CA TRP A 251 10.76 5.73 -17.81
C TRP A 251 10.75 4.34 -18.47
N LEU A 252 9.71 3.58 -18.20
CA LEU A 252 9.47 2.23 -18.74
C LEU A 252 8.22 2.24 -19.63
N GLY A 253 8.16 1.36 -20.62
CA GLY A 253 6.97 1.20 -21.46
C GLY A 253 6.52 2.53 -22.10
N PRO A 254 5.23 2.91 -22.01
CA PRO A 254 4.70 4.14 -22.61
C PRO A 254 5.20 5.42 -21.91
N GLY A 255 5.94 5.31 -20.81
CA GLY A 255 6.45 6.44 -20.05
C GLY A 255 5.35 7.20 -19.33
N LYS A 256 5.23 8.50 -19.60
CA LYS A 256 4.25 9.39 -18.95
C LYS A 256 3.34 10.03 -20.00
N GLY A 257 2.03 10.03 -19.74
CA GLY A 257 1.05 10.58 -20.65
C GLY A 257 -0.34 10.69 -20.03
N SER A 258 -1.31 10.99 -20.89
CA SER A 258 -2.72 11.01 -20.56
C SER A 258 -3.51 10.50 -21.78
N GLU A 259 -4.55 9.70 -21.56
CA GLU A 259 -5.44 9.24 -22.63
C GLU A 259 -6.89 9.04 -22.13
N SER A 260 -7.87 9.19 -23.01
CA SER A 260 -9.29 8.92 -22.73
C SER A 260 -9.60 7.46 -23.04
N VAL A 261 -10.19 6.75 -22.07
CA VAL A 261 -10.51 5.32 -22.16
C VAL A 261 -11.90 5.06 -21.57
N ASP A 262 -12.73 4.31 -22.31
CA ASP A 262 -13.96 3.74 -21.75
C ASP A 262 -13.66 2.41 -21.05
N LEU A 263 -13.86 2.38 -19.72
CA LEU A 263 -13.69 1.20 -18.88
C LEU A 263 -14.97 0.34 -18.79
N GLY A 264 -15.99 0.62 -19.61
CA GLY A 264 -17.29 -0.07 -19.64
C GLY A 264 -18.41 0.67 -18.91
N GLY A 265 -18.21 1.96 -18.62
CA GLY A 265 -19.16 2.81 -17.90
C GLY A 265 -19.24 4.24 -18.43
N GLY A 266 -18.51 4.55 -19.51
CA GLY A 266 -18.27 5.90 -20.00
C GLY A 266 -16.78 6.23 -20.06
N GLU A 267 -16.45 7.30 -20.79
CA GLU A 267 -15.08 7.77 -20.94
C GLU A 267 -14.50 8.28 -19.62
N VAL A 268 -13.23 7.93 -19.36
CA VAL A 268 -12.43 8.39 -18.23
C VAL A 268 -11.07 8.83 -18.76
N ASP A 269 -10.59 9.99 -18.31
CA ASP A 269 -9.23 10.43 -18.61
C ASP A 269 -8.24 9.72 -17.66
N ILE A 270 -7.29 8.98 -18.22
CA ILE A 270 -6.25 8.27 -17.49
C ILE A 270 -4.92 9.01 -17.62
N ASP A 271 -4.49 9.68 -16.55
CA ASP A 271 -3.10 10.13 -16.42
C ASP A 271 -2.23 8.96 -15.95
N TYR A 272 -1.13 8.70 -16.65
CA TYR A 272 -0.25 7.57 -16.31
C TYR A 272 1.23 7.94 -16.25
N SER A 273 1.98 7.14 -15.49
CA SER A 273 3.44 7.23 -15.36
C SER A 273 3.99 5.84 -15.07
N PHE A 274 4.76 5.28 -16.01
CA PHE A 274 5.41 3.98 -15.91
C PHE A 274 6.93 4.19 -15.86
N GLY A 275 7.58 3.79 -14.77
CA GLY A 275 9.01 4.06 -14.64
C GLY A 275 9.68 3.34 -13.49
N ARG A 276 10.98 3.64 -13.35
CA ARG A 276 11.80 3.25 -12.22
C ARG A 276 11.89 4.40 -11.22
N ILE A 277 11.91 4.07 -9.93
CA ILE A 277 12.09 5.05 -8.86
C ILE A 277 13.46 4.96 -8.22
N ASN A 278 13.99 6.12 -7.85
CA ASN A 278 15.07 6.23 -6.88
C ASN A 278 14.53 6.00 -5.47
N SER A 279 15.41 5.64 -4.55
CA SER A 279 15.07 5.63 -3.13
C SER A 279 15.15 7.06 -2.61
N LYS A 280 14.09 7.52 -1.93
CA LYS A 280 14.13 8.82 -1.27
C LYS A 280 15.09 8.81 -0.08
N PRO A 281 15.77 9.94 0.20
CA PRO A 281 16.60 10.08 1.39
C PRO A 281 15.80 9.85 2.67
N GLU A 282 16.45 9.20 3.65
CA GLU A 282 15.87 8.97 4.97
C GLU A 282 15.60 10.32 5.68
N ARG A 283 14.45 10.41 6.34
CA ARG A 283 14.04 11.62 7.06
C ARG A 283 14.87 11.86 8.32
N ALA A 284 15.78 12.83 8.27
CA ALA A 284 16.43 13.40 9.44
C ALA A 284 15.49 14.33 10.23
N GLN A 285 14.81 15.25 9.54
CA GLN A 285 13.80 16.17 10.07
C GLN A 285 12.63 16.26 9.09
N PHE A 286 11.44 16.63 9.55
CA PHE A 286 10.31 16.77 8.64
C PHE A 286 10.54 17.90 7.64
N ASP A 287 10.75 17.51 6.40
CA ASP A 287 10.61 18.34 5.22
C ASP A 287 9.82 17.53 4.17
N ASN A 288 9.15 18.21 3.26
CA ASN A 288 8.35 17.54 2.22
C ASN A 288 9.23 16.85 1.13
N THR A 289 10.56 16.84 1.30
CA THR A 289 11.50 16.25 0.33
C THR A 289 12.00 14.86 0.75
N THR A 290 11.96 14.56 2.04
CA THR A 290 12.32 13.27 2.63
C THR A 290 11.09 12.39 2.89
N ALA A 291 11.30 11.08 2.98
CA ALA A 291 10.22 10.11 3.24
C ALA A 291 10.54 9.18 4.40
N ARG A 292 9.49 8.68 5.05
CA ARG A 292 9.56 7.57 6.02
C ARG A 292 8.84 6.32 5.54
N LYS A 293 7.89 6.45 4.60
CA LYS A 293 6.98 5.36 4.24
C LYS A 293 6.83 5.16 2.74
N TYR A 294 6.70 6.24 1.98
CA TYR A 294 6.36 6.15 0.55
C TYR A 294 7.56 6.42 -0.37
N TYR A 295 7.55 5.78 -1.54
CA TYR A 295 8.58 5.92 -2.59
C TYR A 295 10.01 5.68 -2.09
N LEU A 296 10.20 4.60 -1.33
CA LEU A 296 11.49 4.21 -0.75
C LEU A 296 12.25 3.19 -1.60
N ARG A 297 11.75 2.83 -2.80
CA ARG A 297 12.30 1.75 -3.65
C ARG A 297 12.41 0.43 -2.87
N ASN A 298 11.29 0.00 -2.29
CA ASN A 298 11.20 -1.23 -1.48
C ASN A 298 9.89 -1.99 -1.74
N MET A 299 9.74 -3.17 -1.15
CA MET A 299 8.58 -4.05 -1.41
C MET A 299 7.23 -3.44 -1.06
N SER A 300 7.14 -2.40 -0.21
CA SER A 300 5.88 -1.75 0.17
C SER A 300 5.57 -0.49 -0.65
N SER A 301 6.53 0.02 -1.42
CA SER A 301 6.42 1.28 -2.17
C SER A 301 6.55 1.12 -3.69
N SER A 302 6.67 -0.12 -4.17
CA SER A 302 6.84 -0.47 -5.59
C SER A 302 5.58 -1.13 -6.15
N GLY A 303 5.45 -1.21 -7.47
CA GLY A 303 4.30 -1.79 -8.15
C GLY A 303 3.33 -0.74 -8.68
N VAL A 304 2.04 -1.06 -8.75
CA VAL A 304 1.04 -0.13 -9.28
C VAL A 304 0.29 0.61 -8.17
N GLU A 305 0.13 1.90 -8.38
CA GLU A 305 -0.67 2.85 -7.61
C GLU A 305 -1.83 3.35 -8.46
N ILE A 306 -3.05 3.25 -7.91
CA ILE A 306 -4.29 3.69 -8.57
C ILE A 306 -4.89 4.82 -7.76
N ARG A 307 -5.21 5.91 -8.48
CA ARG A 307 -5.81 7.12 -7.95
C ARG A 307 -7.11 7.43 -8.69
N ILE A 308 -8.04 8.08 -8.00
CA ILE A 308 -9.24 8.69 -8.59
C ILE A 308 -9.23 10.16 -8.21
N ASN A 309 -9.33 11.04 -9.21
CA ASN A 309 -9.37 12.50 -9.04
C ASN A 309 -8.26 13.04 -8.12
N GLY A 310 -7.06 12.45 -8.20
CA GLY A 310 -5.89 12.84 -7.42
C GLY A 310 -5.78 12.22 -6.02
N ARG A 311 -6.78 11.44 -5.57
CA ARG A 311 -6.75 10.66 -4.33
C ARG A 311 -6.21 9.25 -4.58
N ALA A 312 -5.15 8.85 -3.90
CA ALA A 312 -4.66 7.46 -3.93
C ALA A 312 -5.60 6.53 -3.16
N LEU A 313 -6.02 5.44 -3.82
CA LEU A 313 -6.93 4.44 -3.27
C LEU A 313 -6.23 3.10 -3.05
N CYS A 314 -5.42 2.68 -4.02
CA CYS A 314 -4.66 1.45 -4.00
C CYS A 314 -3.21 1.76 -4.32
N TYR A 315 -2.28 1.04 -3.70
CA TYR A 315 -0.87 1.07 -4.06
C TYR A 315 -0.26 -0.28 -3.77
N ASN A 316 0.95 -0.50 -4.31
CA ASN A 316 1.69 -1.73 -4.11
C ASN A 316 0.99 -2.96 -4.72
N LEU A 317 0.28 -2.76 -5.84
CA LEU A 317 -0.40 -3.82 -6.58
C LEU A 317 0.59 -4.54 -7.51
N PHE A 318 0.55 -5.87 -7.48
CA PHE A 318 1.34 -6.75 -8.35
C PHE A 318 0.53 -8.01 -8.68
N LYS A 319 0.11 -8.72 -7.63
CA LYS A 319 -0.65 -9.97 -7.71
C LYS A 319 -1.98 -9.77 -8.39
N GLU A 320 -2.63 -8.65 -8.11
CA GLU A 320 -3.93 -8.26 -8.64
C GLU A 320 -3.90 -8.04 -10.16
N ILE A 321 -2.77 -7.55 -10.69
CA ILE A 321 -2.64 -7.17 -12.10
C ILE A 321 -1.97 -8.28 -12.91
N TRP A 322 -0.87 -8.86 -12.42
CA TRP A 322 -0.05 -9.83 -13.15
C TRP A 322 0.00 -11.22 -12.51
N GLY A 323 -0.59 -11.43 -11.34
CA GLY A 323 -0.54 -12.73 -10.65
C GLY A 323 0.81 -13.09 -10.02
N ILE A 324 1.75 -12.13 -9.95
CA ILE A 324 3.08 -12.33 -9.36
C ILE A 324 3.14 -11.89 -7.90
N GLU A 325 3.92 -12.62 -7.10
CA GLU A 325 4.20 -12.25 -5.72
C GLU A 325 5.23 -11.12 -5.62
N LYS A 326 5.12 -10.32 -4.56
CA LYS A 326 6.02 -9.20 -4.29
C LYS A 326 7.43 -9.72 -4.02
N HIS A 327 8.43 -9.07 -4.60
CA HIS A 327 9.82 -9.51 -4.50
C HIS A 327 10.79 -8.32 -4.62
N ASN A 328 11.95 -8.38 -3.96
CA ASN A 328 12.93 -7.28 -3.95
C ASN A 328 13.45 -6.92 -5.35
N SER A 329 13.51 -7.90 -6.25
CA SER A 329 13.88 -7.69 -7.66
C SER A 329 12.92 -6.81 -8.46
N TYR A 330 11.75 -6.48 -7.91
CA TYR A 330 10.79 -5.55 -8.53
C TYR A 330 10.76 -4.18 -7.85
N ASN A 331 11.63 -3.94 -6.86
CA ASN A 331 11.61 -2.72 -6.05
C ASN A 331 11.92 -1.44 -6.86
N TYR A 332 12.41 -1.57 -8.09
CA TYR A 332 12.56 -0.44 -9.00
C TYR A 332 11.22 0.09 -9.51
N LEU A 333 10.21 -0.77 -9.67
CA LEU A 333 9.05 -0.49 -10.49
C LEU A 333 8.07 0.44 -9.76
N LEU A 334 7.63 1.49 -10.44
CA LEU A 334 6.44 2.23 -10.07
C LEU A 334 5.59 2.52 -11.31
N VAL A 335 4.30 2.21 -11.21
CA VAL A 335 3.28 2.65 -12.15
C VAL A 335 2.26 3.47 -11.37
N ILE A 336 2.05 4.72 -11.75
CA ILE A 336 0.96 5.55 -11.21
C ILE A 336 -0.09 5.70 -12.29
N VAL A 337 -1.33 5.36 -11.96
CA VAL A 337 -2.50 5.54 -12.81
C VAL A 337 -3.51 6.40 -12.05
N ASN A 338 -3.86 7.57 -12.60
CA ASN A 338 -4.85 8.45 -12.02
C ASN A 338 -6.04 8.61 -12.98
N LEU A 339 -7.17 8.05 -12.58
CA LEU A 339 -8.45 8.18 -13.28
C LEU A 339 -9.08 9.53 -12.96
N LYS A 340 -9.54 10.25 -13.98
CA LYS A 340 -10.26 11.51 -13.83
C LYS A 340 -11.63 11.43 -14.48
N SER A 341 -12.66 11.61 -13.67
CA SER A 341 -14.04 11.74 -14.13
C SER A 341 -14.91 12.31 -13.02
N GLU A 342 -15.90 13.11 -13.40
CA GLU A 342 -17.00 13.53 -12.52
C GLU A 342 -18.16 12.52 -12.55
N ASP A 343 -18.18 11.62 -13.52
CA ASP A 343 -19.19 10.56 -13.60
C ASP A 343 -18.75 9.33 -12.79
N ALA A 344 -19.35 9.16 -11.61
CA ALA A 344 -19.16 7.98 -10.77
C ALA A 344 -19.57 6.66 -11.47
N GLY A 345 -20.43 6.73 -12.50
CA GLY A 345 -20.81 5.59 -13.34
C GLY A 345 -19.67 5.08 -14.22
N ALA A 346 -18.72 5.94 -14.59
CA ALA A 346 -17.57 5.60 -15.42
C ALA A 346 -16.39 5.03 -14.61
N LEU A 347 -16.33 5.33 -13.30
CA LEU A 347 -15.24 4.93 -12.42
C LEU A 347 -15.44 3.53 -11.80
N PRO A 348 -14.35 2.82 -11.44
CA PRO A 348 -14.42 1.62 -10.61
C PRO A 348 -14.97 1.94 -9.21
N LYS A 349 -15.86 1.08 -8.69
CA LYS A 349 -16.48 1.22 -7.37
C LYS A 349 -15.46 1.10 -6.25
N THR A 350 -15.51 2.03 -5.31
CA THR A 350 -14.70 1.96 -4.08
C THR A 350 -15.31 1.02 -3.05
N ARG A 351 -14.49 0.51 -2.12
CA ARG A 351 -14.97 -0.11 -0.88
C ARG A 351 -15.52 0.98 0.05
N THR A 352 -16.42 0.63 0.98
CA THR A 352 -17.04 1.59 1.91
C THR A 352 -16.03 2.42 2.70
N SER A 353 -14.86 1.84 3.04
CA SER A 353 -13.77 2.52 3.76
C SER A 353 -12.78 3.27 2.86
N LYS A 354 -13.02 3.31 1.54
CA LYS A 354 -12.20 4.00 0.51
C LYS A 354 -10.70 3.69 0.51
N ASN A 355 -10.30 2.56 1.09
CA ASN A 355 -8.90 2.08 1.10
C ASN A 355 -8.63 1.04 0.01
N GLY A 356 -9.50 0.97 -0.99
CA GLY A 356 -9.38 0.03 -2.09
C GLY A 356 -10.59 0.04 -3.01
N LEU A 357 -10.44 -0.68 -4.12
CA LEU A 357 -11.50 -0.88 -5.11
C LEU A 357 -12.22 -2.21 -4.85
N ARG A 358 -13.45 -2.32 -5.34
CA ARG A 358 -14.30 -3.50 -5.14
C ARG A 358 -13.91 -4.60 -6.14
N GLU A 359 -13.51 -5.75 -5.60
CA GLU A 359 -13.26 -6.94 -6.41
C GLU A 359 -14.52 -7.39 -7.16
N GLY A 360 -14.34 -7.83 -8.40
CA GLY A 360 -15.44 -8.23 -9.29
C GLY A 360 -16.14 -7.07 -10.01
N ASP A 361 -15.68 -5.83 -9.85
CA ASP A 361 -16.12 -4.71 -10.69
C ASP A 361 -15.56 -4.86 -12.12
N PRO A 362 -16.41 -4.93 -13.17
CA PRO A 362 -15.96 -5.02 -14.55
C PRO A 362 -15.02 -3.89 -14.98
N ARG A 363 -15.17 -2.67 -14.44
CA ARG A 363 -14.34 -1.51 -14.79
C ARG A 363 -12.95 -1.61 -14.20
N LEU A 364 -12.85 -2.20 -13.01
CA LEU A 364 -11.55 -2.49 -12.39
C LEU A 364 -10.78 -3.52 -13.21
N GLU A 365 -11.47 -4.57 -13.66
CA GLU A 365 -10.86 -5.58 -14.53
C GLU A 365 -10.45 -4.98 -15.89
N ALA A 366 -11.29 -4.12 -16.48
CA ALA A 366 -10.94 -3.38 -17.70
C ALA A 366 -9.68 -2.51 -17.49
N LEU A 367 -9.57 -1.85 -16.34
CA LEU A 367 -8.38 -1.08 -15.99
C LEU A 367 -7.13 -1.97 -15.85
N TYR A 368 -7.24 -3.11 -15.18
CA TYR A 368 -6.13 -4.07 -15.08
C TYR A 368 -5.71 -4.61 -16.45
N GLN A 369 -6.66 -4.83 -17.36
CA GLN A 369 -6.38 -5.21 -18.75
C GLN A 369 -5.68 -4.09 -19.51
N TRP A 370 -6.10 -2.84 -19.34
CA TRP A 370 -5.43 -1.68 -19.93
C TRP A 370 -3.99 -1.54 -19.43
N ILE A 371 -3.73 -1.73 -18.13
CA ILE A 371 -2.37 -1.71 -17.56
C ILE A 371 -1.53 -2.83 -18.17
N ARG A 372 -2.05 -4.06 -18.23
CA ARG A 372 -1.35 -5.21 -18.83
C ARG A 372 -1.03 -5.02 -20.32
N SER A 373 -1.89 -4.31 -21.04
CA SER A 373 -1.70 -4.02 -22.47
C SER A 373 -0.59 -2.99 -22.70
N ASN A 374 -0.41 -2.06 -21.76
CA ASN A 374 0.65 -1.04 -21.79
C ASN A 374 1.98 -1.52 -21.19
N MET A 375 1.94 -2.47 -20.27
CA MET A 375 3.11 -3.08 -19.67
C MET A 375 2.86 -4.56 -19.40
N SER A 376 3.58 -5.41 -20.15
CA SER A 376 3.67 -6.84 -19.86
C SER A 376 4.21 -7.08 -18.46
N GLU A 377 4.10 -8.32 -17.97
CA GLU A 377 4.63 -8.72 -16.67
C GLU A 377 6.06 -8.17 -16.43
N PRO A 378 6.28 -7.46 -15.31
CA PRO A 378 7.56 -6.83 -15.03
C PRO A 378 8.65 -7.88 -14.88
N GLN A 379 9.84 -7.57 -15.39
CA GLN A 379 10.98 -8.48 -15.32
C GLN A 379 11.74 -8.29 -14.01
N LYS A 380 12.31 -9.38 -13.48
CA LYS A 380 13.17 -9.30 -12.30
C LYS A 380 14.42 -8.49 -12.65
N ASP A 381 14.73 -7.49 -11.84
CA ASP A 381 16.04 -6.86 -11.86
C ASP A 381 16.98 -7.64 -10.94
N VAL A 382 17.91 -8.37 -11.57
CA VAL A 382 18.87 -9.25 -10.92
C VAL A 382 19.85 -8.44 -10.05
N SER A 383 20.12 -7.19 -10.43
CA SER A 383 20.95 -6.28 -9.63
C SER A 383 20.31 -5.92 -8.28
N LEU A 384 19.00 -6.10 -8.12
CA LEU A 384 18.28 -5.84 -6.87
C LEU A 384 17.99 -7.10 -6.04
N SER A 385 18.45 -8.28 -6.47
CA SER A 385 18.23 -9.49 -5.67
C SER A 385 19.17 -9.56 -4.47
N ASP A 386 18.63 -9.62 -3.26
CA ASP A 386 19.44 -9.81 -2.05
C ASP A 386 19.88 -11.27 -1.83
N HIS A 387 19.48 -12.21 -2.71
CA HIS A 387 19.63 -13.64 -2.49
C HIS A 387 20.32 -14.35 -3.65
N GLU A 388 21.40 -15.08 -3.35
CA GLU A 388 22.13 -15.94 -4.29
C GLU A 388 21.22 -16.90 -5.07
N THR A 389 20.16 -17.41 -4.41
CA THR A 389 19.18 -18.30 -5.04
C THR A 389 18.56 -17.69 -6.30
N ASP A 390 18.21 -16.39 -6.31
CA ASP A 390 17.65 -15.77 -7.53
C ASP A 390 18.70 -15.63 -8.63
N LEU A 391 19.95 -15.33 -8.25
CA LEU A 391 21.06 -15.22 -9.21
C LEU A 391 21.28 -16.57 -9.90
N PHE A 392 21.24 -17.67 -9.14
CA PHE A 392 21.37 -19.02 -9.68
C PHE A 392 20.15 -19.47 -10.50
N GLU A 393 18.93 -19.07 -10.13
CA GLU A 393 17.75 -19.33 -10.96
C GLU A 393 17.82 -18.59 -12.31
N GLU A 394 18.32 -17.34 -12.31
CA GLU A 394 18.50 -16.61 -13.56
C GLU A 394 19.65 -17.18 -14.40
N LEU A 395 20.76 -17.56 -13.76
CA LEU A 395 21.86 -18.26 -14.42
C LEU A 395 21.38 -19.58 -15.05
N LYS A 396 20.59 -20.37 -14.30
CA LYS A 396 19.97 -21.61 -14.80
C LYS A 396 19.11 -21.35 -16.04
N LYS A 397 18.25 -20.32 -16.03
CA LYS A 397 17.46 -19.94 -17.21
C LYS A 397 18.35 -19.59 -18.40
N ASN A 398 19.40 -18.80 -18.19
CA ASN A 398 20.33 -18.42 -19.25
C ASN A 398 21.05 -19.65 -19.83
N MET A 399 21.55 -20.55 -18.98
CA MET A 399 22.19 -21.80 -19.41
C MET A 399 21.21 -22.70 -20.19
N ILE A 400 19.96 -22.83 -19.72
CA ILE A 400 18.93 -23.59 -20.44
C ILE A 400 18.57 -22.95 -21.78
N LYS A 401 18.59 -21.61 -21.88
CA LYS A 401 18.25 -20.91 -23.11
C LYS A 401 19.37 -20.92 -24.15
N PHE A 402 20.62 -20.75 -23.71
CA PHE A 402 21.75 -20.48 -24.61
C PHE A 402 22.69 -21.68 -24.83
N ASN A 403 22.70 -22.69 -23.95
CA ASN A 403 23.52 -23.89 -24.17
C ASN A 403 22.86 -24.81 -25.23
N PRO A 404 23.48 -25.11 -26.38
CA PRO A 404 22.84 -25.92 -27.42
C PRO A 404 22.78 -27.42 -27.10
N ASP A 405 23.40 -27.89 -26.01
CA ASP A 405 23.43 -29.32 -25.67
C ASP A 405 22.04 -29.86 -25.34
N PRO A 406 21.52 -30.84 -26.11
CA PRO A 406 20.19 -31.42 -25.89
C PRO A 406 20.11 -32.30 -24.64
N ASN A 407 21.24 -32.78 -24.12
CA ASN A 407 21.31 -33.67 -22.95
C ASN A 407 21.69 -32.93 -21.66
N LYS A 408 21.73 -31.60 -21.70
CA LYS A 408 22.09 -30.82 -20.51
C LYS A 408 21.07 -30.99 -19.39
N VAL A 409 21.57 -31.05 -18.16
CA VAL A 409 20.77 -30.98 -16.95
C VAL A 409 21.32 -29.84 -16.12
N VAL A 410 20.50 -28.80 -15.91
CA VAL A 410 20.86 -27.64 -15.09
C VAL A 410 19.83 -27.54 -13.96
N ASP A 411 20.28 -27.68 -12.71
CA ASP A 411 19.39 -27.78 -11.56
C ASP A 411 19.95 -27.10 -10.31
N THR A 412 19.08 -26.38 -9.61
CA THR A 412 19.32 -25.63 -8.37
C THR A 412 18.85 -26.43 -7.13
N GLU A 413 18.15 -27.55 -7.34
CA GLU A 413 17.60 -28.39 -6.25
C GLU A 413 18.32 -29.73 -6.09
N MET A 414 19.42 -29.94 -6.84
CA MET A 414 20.25 -31.13 -6.72
C MET A 414 20.82 -31.23 -5.30
N ARG A 415 20.68 -32.42 -4.68
CA ARG A 415 21.28 -32.74 -3.38
C ARG A 415 22.36 -33.80 -3.52
N VAL A 416 23.38 -33.72 -2.68
CA VAL A 416 24.49 -34.69 -2.56
C VAL A 416 24.44 -35.44 -1.22
N PHE A 417 25.33 -36.42 -1.02
CA PHE A 417 25.32 -37.35 0.12
C PHE A 417 24.02 -38.14 0.25
N LYS A 418 23.36 -38.41 -0.87
CA LYS A 418 22.11 -39.18 -0.91
C LYS A 418 22.33 -40.64 -0.53
N THR A 419 23.50 -41.20 -0.83
CA THR A 419 23.82 -42.62 -0.58
C THR A 419 24.10 -42.94 0.90
N THR A 420 24.25 -41.92 1.77
CA THR A 420 24.38 -42.10 3.23
C THR A 420 23.15 -42.75 3.87
N GLY A 421 21.98 -42.66 3.23
CA GLY A 421 20.71 -43.15 3.75
C GLY A 421 20.05 -42.23 4.80
N ASN A 422 20.75 -41.20 5.30
CA ASN A 422 20.23 -40.25 6.27
C ASN A 422 19.87 -38.92 5.59
N GLN A 423 18.61 -38.51 5.68
CA GLN A 423 18.15 -37.28 5.03
C GLN A 423 18.80 -36.01 5.58
N LYS A 424 19.28 -36.03 6.83
CA LYS A 424 19.92 -34.87 7.47
C LYS A 424 21.32 -34.58 6.92
N ASP A 425 21.96 -35.56 6.28
CA ASP A 425 23.29 -35.42 5.72
C ASP A 425 23.25 -34.83 4.30
N ARG A 426 22.04 -34.72 3.72
CA ARG A 426 21.85 -34.21 2.36
C ARG A 426 22.12 -32.71 2.31
N VAL A 427 23.04 -32.33 1.45
CA VAL A 427 23.37 -30.93 1.18
C VAL A 427 22.84 -30.55 -0.19
N ARG A 428 22.12 -29.42 -0.30
CA ARG A 428 21.67 -28.87 -1.58
C ARG A 428 22.81 -28.07 -2.21
N LEU A 429 23.05 -28.32 -3.49
CA LEU A 429 23.99 -27.54 -4.31
C LEU A 429 23.34 -26.23 -4.74
N ASP A 430 24.11 -25.17 -4.90
CA ASP A 430 23.57 -23.91 -5.42
C ASP A 430 23.20 -24.04 -6.90
N LEU A 431 24.08 -24.64 -7.71
CA LEU A 431 23.79 -25.03 -9.07
C LEU A 431 24.59 -26.28 -9.48
N TYR A 432 23.91 -27.19 -10.16
CA TYR A 432 24.46 -28.37 -10.80
C TYR A 432 24.25 -28.29 -12.29
N GLU A 433 25.31 -28.47 -13.06
CA GLU A 433 25.28 -28.57 -14.51
C GLU A 433 25.89 -29.89 -14.96
N LYS A 434 25.18 -30.66 -15.77
CA LYS A 434 25.70 -31.78 -16.52
C LYS A 434 25.51 -31.51 -18.00
N THR A 435 26.58 -31.64 -18.77
CA THR A 435 26.57 -31.58 -20.24
C THR A 435 27.28 -32.81 -20.80
N SER A 436 27.33 -32.91 -22.13
CA SER A 436 28.18 -33.85 -22.88
C SER A 436 29.67 -33.64 -22.62
N TYR A 437 30.09 -32.45 -22.16
CA TYR A 437 31.49 -32.13 -21.86
C TYR A 437 31.91 -32.48 -20.42
N GLY A 438 30.95 -32.68 -19.52
CA GLY A 438 31.22 -33.01 -18.12
C GLY A 438 30.21 -32.44 -17.14
N ILE A 439 30.56 -32.55 -15.86
CA ILE A 439 29.77 -32.08 -14.73
C ILE A 439 30.46 -30.91 -14.05
N THR A 440 29.74 -29.80 -13.92
CA THR A 440 30.17 -28.60 -13.20
C THR A 440 29.25 -28.35 -12.00
N VAL A 441 29.83 -28.06 -10.84
CA VAL A 441 29.08 -27.59 -9.65
C VAL A 441 29.46 -26.17 -9.30
N TYR A 442 28.49 -25.41 -8.79
CA TYR A 442 28.69 -24.03 -8.42
C TYR A 442 28.34 -23.82 -6.94
N GLU A 443 29.07 -22.90 -6.32
CA GLU A 443 28.78 -22.26 -5.03
C GLU A 443 28.89 -20.76 -5.28
N GLY A 444 27.95 -19.97 -4.79
CA GLY A 444 27.93 -18.53 -5.07
C GLY A 444 27.81 -17.69 -3.83
N LYS A 445 28.39 -16.49 -3.86
CA LYS A 445 28.06 -15.38 -2.97
C LYS A 445 27.65 -14.18 -3.80
N ARG A 446 26.74 -13.34 -3.32
CA ARG A 446 26.37 -12.13 -4.09
C ARG A 446 27.59 -11.20 -4.29
N GLU A 447 28.13 -10.67 -3.19
CA GLU A 447 29.19 -9.64 -3.23
C GLU A 447 30.61 -10.25 -3.27
N SER A 448 31.03 -10.85 -2.16
CA SER A 448 32.39 -11.37 -2.01
C SER A 448 32.39 -12.74 -1.34
N THR A 449 33.26 -13.62 -1.84
CA THR A 449 33.51 -14.91 -1.20
C THR A 449 34.49 -14.81 -0.03
N THR A 450 34.45 -15.83 0.81
CA THR A 450 35.31 -16.07 1.97
C THR A 450 35.94 -17.46 1.88
N SER A 451 36.91 -17.76 2.76
CA SER A 451 37.52 -19.09 2.82
C SER A 451 36.53 -20.22 3.12
N LYS A 452 35.40 -19.93 3.80
CA LYS A 452 34.36 -20.92 4.08
C LYS A 452 33.70 -21.42 2.80
N ASP A 453 33.53 -20.53 1.83
CA ASP A 453 32.81 -20.83 0.58
C ASP A 453 33.64 -21.76 -0.33
N VAL A 454 34.97 -21.69 -0.24
CA VAL A 454 35.87 -22.69 -0.89
C VAL A 454 35.64 -24.09 -0.33
N TYR A 455 35.50 -24.21 0.99
CA TYR A 455 35.23 -25.51 1.63
C TYR A 455 33.81 -26.00 1.38
N GLN A 456 32.84 -25.10 1.26
CA GLN A 456 31.48 -25.42 0.86
C GLN A 456 31.46 -26.02 -0.55
N LEU A 457 32.13 -25.38 -1.52
CA LEU A 457 32.27 -25.89 -2.88
C LEU A 457 33.02 -27.24 -2.93
N ARG A 458 34.06 -27.39 -2.12
CA ARG A 458 34.75 -28.68 -1.97
C ARG A 458 33.81 -29.76 -1.41
N MET A 459 32.99 -29.44 -0.41
CA MET A 459 32.02 -30.37 0.14
C MET A 459 30.98 -30.79 -0.90
N TYR A 460 30.57 -29.88 -1.80
CA TYR A 460 29.70 -30.20 -2.93
C TYR A 460 30.34 -31.22 -3.87
N TRP A 461 31.61 -31.02 -4.21
CA TRP A 461 32.41 -31.96 -5.00
C TRP A 461 32.51 -33.33 -4.31
N ASP A 462 32.91 -33.34 -3.03
CA ASP A 462 33.07 -34.57 -2.24
C ASP A 462 31.74 -35.33 -2.11
N GLY A 463 30.63 -34.62 -1.97
CA GLY A 463 29.30 -35.22 -1.92
C GLY A 463 28.88 -35.88 -3.22
N LEU A 464 29.23 -35.31 -4.38
CA LEU A 464 29.03 -35.98 -5.67
C LEU A 464 29.89 -37.24 -5.78
N VAL A 465 31.17 -37.14 -5.42
CA VAL A 465 32.10 -38.28 -5.43
C VAL A 465 31.58 -39.41 -4.53
N PHE A 466 31.08 -39.07 -3.35
CA PHE A 466 30.47 -40.01 -2.42
C PHE A 466 29.21 -40.69 -2.98
N ASP A 467 28.40 -39.95 -3.74
CA ASP A 467 27.23 -40.47 -4.45
C ASP A 467 27.60 -41.22 -5.75
N GLY A 468 28.89 -41.44 -6.03
CA GLY A 468 29.38 -42.17 -7.21
C GLY A 468 29.38 -41.36 -8.50
N ILE A 469 29.23 -40.04 -8.41
CA ILE A 469 29.24 -39.12 -9.54
C ILE A 469 30.62 -38.44 -9.59
N LYS A 470 31.26 -38.43 -10.77
CA LYS A 470 32.54 -37.78 -10.97
C LYS A 470 32.34 -36.36 -11.50
N PRO A 471 32.51 -35.31 -10.67
CA PRO A 471 32.58 -33.93 -11.15
C PRO A 471 33.86 -33.66 -11.96
N ASP A 472 33.77 -32.75 -12.93
CA ASP A 472 34.88 -32.32 -13.76
C ASP A 472 35.38 -30.93 -13.37
N LYS A 473 34.50 -30.07 -12.86
CA LYS A 473 34.81 -28.69 -12.50
C LYS A 473 33.94 -28.19 -11.33
N GLY A 474 34.52 -27.35 -10.48
CA GLY A 474 33.81 -26.60 -9.45
C GLY A 474 34.05 -25.11 -9.65
N ILE A 475 33.00 -24.29 -9.60
CA ILE A 475 33.12 -22.85 -9.82
C ILE A 475 32.58 -22.11 -8.60
N LEU A 476 33.43 -21.30 -8.01
CA LEU A 476 33.07 -20.37 -6.96
C LEU A 476 32.71 -19.02 -7.59
N VAL A 477 31.50 -18.52 -7.35
CA VAL A 477 30.95 -17.34 -8.04
C VAL A 477 30.72 -16.17 -7.08
N ALA A 478 31.17 -14.96 -7.40
CA ALA A 478 30.79 -13.73 -6.69
C ALA A 478 31.03 -12.46 -7.54
N GLU A 479 30.65 -11.27 -7.09
CA GLU A 479 31.14 -10.03 -7.75
C GLU A 479 32.66 -9.89 -7.61
N SER A 480 33.22 -10.33 -6.49
CA SER A 480 34.66 -10.27 -6.22
C SER A 480 35.18 -11.42 -5.37
N HIS A 481 36.47 -11.74 -5.53
CA HIS A 481 37.15 -12.78 -4.78
C HIS A 481 38.42 -12.22 -4.13
N PRO A 482 38.53 -12.22 -2.79
CA PRO A 482 39.76 -11.84 -2.09
C PRO A 482 40.94 -12.74 -2.46
N GLU A 483 42.16 -12.21 -2.40
CA GLU A 483 43.36 -12.98 -2.78
C GLU A 483 43.54 -14.25 -1.90
N SER A 484 43.18 -14.16 -0.63
CA SER A 484 43.16 -15.31 0.29
C SER A 484 42.26 -16.46 -0.17
N VAL A 485 41.17 -16.16 -0.90
CA VAL A 485 40.30 -17.18 -1.49
C VAL A 485 40.98 -17.84 -2.69
N LYS A 486 41.63 -17.06 -3.55
CA LYS A 486 42.36 -17.57 -4.72
C LYS A 486 43.53 -18.45 -4.32
N GLU A 487 44.31 -18.04 -3.32
CA GLU A 487 45.38 -18.86 -2.74
C GLU A 487 44.82 -20.17 -2.17
N LEU A 488 43.69 -20.11 -1.47
CA LEU A 488 43.08 -21.31 -0.90
C LEU A 488 42.56 -22.28 -1.97
N LEU A 489 42.02 -21.78 -3.08
CA LEU A 489 41.65 -22.61 -4.23
C LEU A 489 42.88 -23.37 -4.78
N GLN A 490 44.04 -22.72 -4.87
CA GLN A 490 45.28 -23.39 -5.30
C GLN A 490 45.69 -24.50 -4.33
N ILE A 491 45.58 -24.26 -3.03
CA ILE A 491 45.88 -25.26 -2.00
C ILE A 491 44.91 -26.46 -2.13
N VAL A 492 43.60 -26.21 -2.28
CA VAL A 492 42.61 -27.28 -2.43
C VAL A 492 42.82 -28.06 -3.74
N ASN A 493 43.16 -27.40 -4.84
CA ASN A 493 43.44 -28.06 -6.12
C ASN A 493 44.70 -28.94 -6.11
N ALA A 494 45.61 -28.74 -5.15
CA ALA A 494 46.74 -29.64 -4.90
C ALA A 494 46.35 -30.89 -4.09
N MET A 495 45.15 -30.91 -3.49
CA MET A 495 44.63 -32.07 -2.75
C MET A 495 43.97 -33.10 -3.68
N LYS A 496 43.69 -34.28 -3.12
CA LYS A 496 43.01 -35.38 -3.80
C LYS A 496 41.61 -35.63 -3.22
N ASP A 497 40.66 -35.93 -4.09
CA ASP A 497 39.36 -36.49 -3.71
C ASP A 497 39.48 -37.99 -3.32
N ALA A 498 38.38 -38.59 -2.86
CA ALA A 498 38.34 -40.00 -2.46
C ALA A 498 38.67 -40.99 -3.59
N ASN A 499 38.57 -40.55 -4.85
CA ASN A 499 38.91 -41.33 -6.04
C ASN A 499 40.35 -41.08 -6.52
N GLY A 500 41.15 -40.29 -5.80
CA GLY A 500 42.55 -39.98 -6.13
C GLY A 500 42.73 -38.93 -7.22
N ASN A 501 41.67 -38.23 -7.64
CA ASN A 501 41.75 -37.14 -8.62
C ASN A 501 42.05 -35.82 -7.91
N ASN A 502 42.74 -34.90 -8.58
CA ASN A 502 42.85 -33.53 -8.07
C ASN A 502 41.50 -32.83 -8.17
N TYR A 503 41.21 -31.95 -7.21
CA TYR A 503 40.13 -30.99 -7.37
C TYR A 503 40.45 -30.01 -8.52
N LYS A 504 39.40 -29.49 -9.16
CA LYS A 504 39.48 -28.49 -10.22
C LYS A 504 38.51 -27.35 -9.92
N LEU A 505 38.80 -26.63 -8.85
CA LEU A 505 38.02 -25.49 -8.39
C LEU A 505 38.57 -24.19 -9.00
N GLU A 506 37.69 -23.36 -9.53
CA GLU A 506 38.01 -22.07 -10.13
C GLU A 506 37.12 -20.97 -9.54
N ALA A 507 37.58 -19.72 -9.61
CA ALA A 507 36.79 -18.55 -9.27
C ALA A 507 36.30 -17.87 -10.56
N SER A 508 35.05 -17.41 -10.57
CA SER A 508 34.43 -16.71 -11.70
C SER A 508 33.53 -15.61 -11.17
N THR A 509 33.40 -14.50 -11.89
CA THR A 509 32.44 -13.48 -11.47
C THR A 509 31.03 -13.74 -11.99
N TRP A 510 30.01 -13.13 -11.38
CA TRP A 510 28.65 -13.12 -11.96
C TRP A 510 28.66 -12.56 -13.39
N GLN A 511 29.48 -11.52 -13.62
CA GLN A 511 29.65 -10.90 -14.94
C GLN A 511 30.28 -11.86 -15.95
N ASP A 512 31.29 -12.64 -15.55
CA ASP A 512 31.90 -13.67 -16.40
C ASP A 512 30.89 -14.73 -16.85
N LEU A 513 29.86 -14.98 -16.03
CA LEU A 513 28.76 -15.90 -16.31
C LEU A 513 27.57 -15.23 -17.02
N GLY A 514 27.72 -13.98 -17.44
CA GLY A 514 26.71 -13.23 -18.21
C GLY A 514 25.61 -12.59 -17.36
N LEU A 515 25.80 -12.47 -16.05
CA LEU A 515 24.91 -11.72 -15.15
C LEU A 515 25.58 -10.42 -14.71
N ASP A 516 25.08 -9.30 -15.25
CA ASP A 516 25.54 -7.97 -14.86
C ASP A 516 24.78 -7.48 -13.62
N LEU A 517 25.52 -7.31 -12.52
CA LEU A 517 24.98 -6.79 -11.26
C LEU A 517 25.22 -5.29 -11.09
N SER A 518 25.92 -4.65 -12.04
CA SER A 518 26.07 -3.19 -12.01
C SER A 518 24.70 -2.54 -12.28
N SER A 519 24.24 -1.77 -11.31
CA SER A 519 22.90 -1.16 -11.26
C SER A 519 22.52 -0.44 -12.56
N ARG A 520 21.34 -0.74 -13.11
CA ARG A 520 20.64 0.13 -14.07
C ARG A 520 19.62 1.03 -13.38
#